data_AF-A0A2M9ENZ5-F1
#
_entry.id   AF-A0A2M9ENZ5-F1
#
_cell.length_a   1.000
_cell.length_b   1.000
_cell.length_c   1.000
_cell.angle_alpha   90.00
_cell.angle_beta   90.00
_cell.angle_gamma   90.00
#
_symmetry.space_group_name_H-M   'P 1'
#
loop_
_entity.id
_entity.type
_entity.pdbx_description
1 polymer ?
#
loop_
_entity_poly.entity_id
_entity_poly.type
_entity_poly.pdbx_seq_one_letter_code
_entity_poly.pdbx_strand_id
1 'polypeptide(L)' 'MTFPDGAQVKYQRNLLGEISPIHYVAPDGSSQTVVEAVQYVPFGAARGWRYGNGRLLHRRLD' A
#
# COMPACT_ATOMS: atom_id res chain seq x y z
N MET A 1 10.70 0.31 5.11
CA MET A 1 11.24 1.68 5.24
C MET A 1 11.01 2.13 6.67
N THR A 2 12.00 2.73 7.31
CA THR A 2 11.90 3.19 8.70
C THR A 2 12.06 4.71 8.73
N PHE A 3 11.21 5.40 9.48
CA PHE A 3 11.24 6.84 9.66
C PHE A 3 12.06 7.23 10.90
N PRO A 4 12.51 8.50 11.02
CA PRO A 4 13.30 8.96 12.16
C PRO A 4 12.61 8.82 13.53
N ASP A 5 11.27 8.80 13.54
CA ASP A 5 10.45 8.58 14.74
C ASP A 5 10.35 7.10 15.15
N GLY A 6 10.99 6.20 14.40
CA GLY A 6 10.96 4.75 14.63
C GLY A 6 9.77 4.04 13.98
N ALA A 7 8.82 4.77 13.38
CA ALA A 7 7.73 4.17 12.64
C ALA A 7 8.24 3.50 11.36
N GLN A 8 7.53 2.48 10.87
CA GLN A 8 7.92 1.72 9.70
C GLN A 8 6.79 1.63 8.68
N VAL A 9 7.15 1.66 7.40
CA VAL A 9 6.28 1.25 6.30
C VAL A 9 6.78 -0.06 5.73
N LYS A 10 5.90 -1.05 5.70
CA LYS A 10 6.15 -2.37 5.09
C LYS A 10 5.37 -2.46 3.79
N TYR A 11 6.09 -2.72 2.70
CA TYR A 11 5.53 -2.95 1.38
C TYR A 11 5.59 -4.44 1.08
N GLN A 12 4.45 -5.07 0.83
CA GLN A 12 4.40 -6.44 0.34
C GLN A 12 4.31 -6.43 -1.18
N ARG A 13 4.79 -7.51 -1.80
CA ARG A 13 4.73 -7.69 -3.25
C ARG A 13 3.95 -8.94 -3.59
N ASN A 14 3.09 -8.84 -4.60
CA ASN A 14 2.35 -9.98 -5.14
C ASN A 14 3.25 -10.86 -6.04
N LEU A 15 2.69 -11.91 -6.62
CA LEU A 15 3.41 -12.83 -7.53
C LEU A 15 3.97 -12.17 -8.79
N LEU A 16 3.42 -11.01 -9.18
CA LEU A 16 3.89 -10.21 -10.31
C LEU A 16 4.95 -9.17 -9.89
N GLY A 17 5.32 -9.15 -8.59
CA GLY A 17 6.28 -8.21 -8.04
C GLY A 17 5.72 -6.82 -7.76
N GLU A 18 4.41 -6.61 -7.93
CA GLU A 18 3.72 -5.33 -7.72
C GLU A 18 3.40 -5.11 -6.24
N ILE A 19 3.37 -3.85 -5.79
CA ILE A 19 3.14 -3.51 -4.39
C ILE A 19 1.66 -3.72 -4.03
N SER A 20 1.39 -4.64 -3.11
CA SER A 20 0.09 -4.84 -2.48
C SER A 20 0.23 -5.94 -1.42
N PRO A 21 -0.18 -5.74 -0.15
CA PRO A 21 -0.60 -4.51 0.56
C PRO A 21 0.55 -3.61 1.09
N ILE A 22 0.17 -2.48 1.71
CA ILE A 22 1.05 -1.56 2.43
C ILE A 22 0.58 -1.44 3.89
N HIS A 23 1.52 -1.63 4.82
CA HIS A 23 1.27 -1.51 6.26
C HIS A 23 2.13 -0.43 6.88
N TYR A 24 1.56 0.30 7.82
CA TYR A 24 2.28 1.13 8.77
C TYR A 24 2.43 0.35 10.08
N VAL A 25 3.61 0.43 10.67
CA VAL A 25 3.91 -0.09 12.01
C VAL A 25 4.37 1.09 12.86
N ALA A 26 3.66 1.36 13.95
CA ALA A 26 4.03 2.44 14.86
C ALA A 26 5.26 2.04 15.70
N PRO A 27 5.92 3.00 16.36
CA PRO A 27 7.08 2.72 17.21
C PRO A 27 6.79 1.73 18.36
N ASP A 28 5.54 1.67 18.81
CA ASP A 28 5.06 0.72 19.84
C ASP A 28 4.81 -0.71 19.31
N GLY A 29 4.99 -0.94 18.01
CA GLY A 29 4.78 -2.22 17.35
C GLY A 29 3.35 -2.48 16.86
N SER A 30 2.39 -1.58 17.15
CA SER A 30 1.05 -1.65 16.58
C SER A 30 1.09 -1.51 15.05
N SER A 31 0.23 -2.25 14.35
CA SER A 31 0.24 -2.31 12.88
C SER A 31 -1.13 -1.95 12.32
N GLN A 32 -1.14 -1.14 11.27
CA GLN A 32 -2.34 -0.77 10.53
C GLN A 32 -2.14 -0.97 9.03
N THR A 33 -3.16 -1.47 8.35
CA THR A 33 -3.18 -1.54 6.89
C THR A 33 -3.54 -0.17 6.33
N VAL A 34 -2.60 0.46 5.61
CA VAL A 34 -2.85 1.75 4.95
C VAL A 34 -3.48 1.52 3.58
N VAL A 35 -2.92 0.57 2.82
CA VAL A 35 -3.45 0.13 1.52
C VAL A 35 -3.62 -1.37 1.56
N GLU A 36 -4.84 -1.83 1.32
CA GLU A 36 -5.20 -3.24 1.38
C GLU A 36 -5.03 -3.95 0.03
N ALA A 37 -5.38 -3.26 -1.07
CA ALA A 37 -5.25 -3.80 -2.40
C ALA A 37 -4.95 -2.69 -3.41
N VAL A 38 -4.05 -2.94 -4.36
CA VAL A 38 -3.74 -2.03 -5.46
C VAL A 38 -4.21 -2.64 -6.78
N GLN A 39 -4.75 -1.80 -7.67
CA GLN A 39 -5.15 -2.17 -9.01
C GLN A 39 -4.14 -1.60 -10.00
N TYR A 40 -3.59 -2.45 -10.84
CA TYR A 40 -2.65 -2.09 -11.89
C TYR A 40 -3.30 -2.24 -13.27
N VAL A 41 -2.83 -1.47 -14.26
CA VAL A 41 -3.03 -1.84 -15.66
C VAL A 41 -2.01 -2.92 -16.04
N PRO A 42 -2.29 -3.77 -17.04
CA PRO A 42 -1.35 -4.81 -17.47
C PRO A 42 0.04 -4.21 -17.74
N PHE A 43 1.05 -4.73 -17.04
CA PHE A 43 2.46 -4.29 -17.17
C PHE A 43 2.67 -2.78 -17.02
N GLY A 44 1.87 -2.11 -16.20
CA GLY A 44 1.93 -0.65 -16.10
C GLY A 44 1.59 -0.08 -14.74
N ALA A 45 1.15 1.18 -14.75
CA ALA A 45 0.96 1.96 -13.54
C ALA A 45 -0.22 1.47 -12.68
N ALA A 46 -0.19 1.83 -11.40
CA ALA A 46 -1.35 1.71 -10.53
C ALA A 46 -2.48 2.64 -11.02
N ARG A 47 -3.66 2.07 -11.30
CA ARG A 47 -4.89 2.76 -11.69
C ARG A 47 -5.85 3.03 -10.53
N GLY A 48 -5.53 2.51 -9.34
CA GLY A 48 -6.33 2.74 -8.13
C GLY A 48 -5.94 1.82 -6.98
N TRP A 49 -6.53 2.03 -5.81
CA TRP A 49 -6.32 1.18 -4.65
C TRP A 49 -7.46 1.28 -3.65
N ARG A 50 -7.55 0.28 -2.77
CA ARG A 50 -8.44 0.25 -1.61
C ARG A 50 -7.62 0.52 -0.35
N TYR A 51 -8.02 1.53 0.41
CA TYR A 51 -7.46 1.82 1.72
C TYR A 51 -7.91 0.76 2.73
N GLY A 52 -7.15 0.56 3.81
CA GLY A 52 -7.52 -0.39 4.87
C GLY A 52 -8.81 -0.04 5.62
N ASN A 53 -9.34 1.17 5.44
CA ASN A 53 -10.67 1.58 5.93
C ASN A 53 -11.81 1.33 4.93
N GLY A 54 -11.55 0.60 3.83
CA GLY A 54 -12.53 0.28 2.80
C GLY A 54 -12.77 1.37 1.75
N ARG A 55 -12.24 2.58 1.90
CA ARG A 55 -12.37 3.62 0.85
C ARG A 55 -11.60 3.23 -0.39
N LEU A 56 -12.15 3.61 -1.55
CA LEU A 56 -11.54 3.38 -2.86
C LEU A 56 -10.98 4.71 -3.41
N LEU A 57 -9.76 4.66 -3.94
CA LEU A 57 -9.24 5.68 -4.83
C LEU A 57 -9.17 5.12 -6.24
N HIS A 58 -9.80 5.84 -7.18
CA HIS A 58 -9.60 5.62 -8.61
C HIS A 58 -8.70 6.71 -9.15
N ARG A 59 -7.61 6.32 -9.80
CA ARG A 59 -6.70 7.24 -10.48
C ARG A 59 -6.96 7.15 -11.97
N ARG A 60 -7.46 8.24 -12.57
CA ARG A 60 -7.52 8.34 -14.03
C ARG A 60 -6.11 8.38 -14.59
N LEU A 61 -5.90 7.61 -15.64
CA LEU A 61 -4.69 7.60 -16.44
C LEU A 61 -5.13 8.18 -17.79
N ASP A 62 -4.58 9.35 -18.13
CA ASP A 62 -4.83 10.04 -19.40
C ASP A 62 -3.73 9.67 -20.42
#